data_AF-A0A388NXF2-F1
#
_entry.id   AF-A0A388NXF2-F1
#
_cell.length_a   1.000
_cell.length_b   1.000
_cell.length_c   1.000
_cell.angle_alpha   90.00
_cell.angle_beta   90.00
_cell.angle_gamma   90.00
#
_symmetry.space_group_name_H-M   'P 1'
#
loop_
_entity.id
_entity.type
_entity.pdbx_description
1 polymer ?
#
loop_
_entity_poly.entity_id
_entity_poly.type
_entity_poly.pdbx_seq_one_letter_code
_entity_poly.pdbx_strand_id
1 'polypeptide(L)'
;MTSNNKLFILLPPSEGKALSGVAGTKFKETDGKFGKSLAKQRAEIISALRIENGGSQKLLGVSGTHLLRAQQANLALRGAKLCPLASDTRRRLGSS
;
A
#
# COMPACT_ATOMS: atom_id res chain seq x y z
N MET A 1 -13.27 35.16 -13.76
CA MET A 1 -12.31 34.24 -13.11
C MET A 1 -13.05 32.95 -12.79
N THR A 2 -12.93 31.93 -13.62
CA THR A 2 -13.61 30.64 -13.43
C THR A 2 -12.83 29.81 -12.41
N SER A 3 -13.39 29.66 -11.19
CA SER A 3 -12.85 28.75 -10.19
C SER A 3 -13.02 27.31 -10.68
N ASN A 4 -11.90 26.69 -11.05
CA ASN A 4 -11.85 25.29 -11.45
C ASN A 4 -11.91 24.44 -10.17
N ASN A 5 -13.11 24.28 -9.59
CA ASN A 5 -13.33 23.49 -8.38
C ASN A 5 -13.09 22.00 -8.68
N LYS A 6 -11.86 21.54 -8.45
CA LYS A 6 -11.53 20.12 -8.49
C LYS A 6 -12.16 19.41 -7.30
N LEU A 7 -13.09 18.50 -7.59
CA LEU A 7 -13.63 17.58 -6.59
C LEU A 7 -12.58 16.51 -6.27
N PHE A 8 -12.26 16.35 -4.99
CA PHE A 8 -11.40 15.28 -4.48
C PHE A 8 -12.25 14.35 -3.61
N ILE A 9 -12.29 13.07 -3.96
CA ILE A 9 -12.97 12.04 -3.17
C ILE A 9 -11.88 11.24 -2.46
N LEU A 10 -11.86 11.31 -1.12
CA LEU A 10 -10.97 10.52 -0.29
C LEU A 10 -11.69 9.22 0.09
N LEU A 11 -11.23 8.12 -0.48
CA LEU A 11 -11.72 6.79 -0.12
C LEU A 11 -10.82 6.21 0.98
N PRO A 12 -11.39 5.51 1.97
CA PRO A 12 -10.57 4.74 2.90
C PRO A 12 -9.77 3.70 2.13
N PRO A 13 -8.52 3.41 2.55
CA PRO A 13 -7.76 2.33 1.96
C PRO A 13 -8.51 1.02 2.15
N SER A 14 -8.73 0.26 1.07
CA SER A 14 -9.37 -1.05 1.18
C SER A 14 -8.52 -2.01 2.02
N GLU A 15 -9.16 -2.63 3.01
CA GLU A 15 -8.64 -3.79 3.74
C GLU A 15 -8.67 -5.02 2.82
N GLY A 16 -7.57 -5.78 2.77
CA GLY A 16 -7.44 -6.92 1.85
C GLY A 16 -7.01 -6.48 0.45
N LYS A 17 -5.70 -6.58 0.18
CA LYS A 17 -5.19 -6.52 -1.19
C LYS A 17 -5.20 -7.93 -1.76
N ALA A 18 -5.77 -8.10 -2.96
CA ALA A 18 -5.57 -9.34 -3.71
C ALA A 18 -4.06 -9.57 -3.88
N LEU A 19 -3.61 -10.83 -3.79
CA LEU A 19 -2.19 -11.22 -3.93
C LEU A 19 -1.57 -10.88 -5.30
N SER A 20 -2.35 -10.31 -6.21
CA SER A 20 -1.94 -10.01 -7.57
C SER A 20 -1.36 -8.60 -7.67
N GLY A 21 -0.06 -8.46 -7.48
CA GLY A 21 0.69 -7.39 -8.12
C GLY A 21 1.03 -7.78 -9.56
N VAL A 22 1.11 -6.80 -10.48
CA VAL A 22 1.58 -7.08 -11.85
C VAL A 22 3.00 -7.64 -11.75
N ALA A 23 3.25 -8.79 -12.39
CA ALA A 23 4.57 -9.39 -12.39
C ALA A 23 5.60 -8.37 -12.92
N GLY A 24 6.61 -8.03 -12.10
CA GLY A 24 7.70 -7.13 -12.49
C GLY A 24 7.67 -5.74 -11.84
N THR A 25 6.55 -5.27 -11.31
CA THR A 25 6.47 -3.96 -10.64
C THR A 25 6.70 -4.10 -9.13
N LYS A 26 7.91 -3.72 -8.70
CA LYS A 26 8.32 -3.67 -7.30
C LYS A 26 8.05 -2.28 -6.72
N PHE A 27 7.58 -2.21 -5.47
CA PHE A 27 7.39 -0.96 -4.76
C PHE A 27 8.71 -0.18 -4.61
N LYS A 28 8.65 1.09 -5.00
CA LYS A 28 9.61 2.13 -4.72
C LYS A 28 8.89 3.32 -4.08
N GLU A 29 9.57 4.03 -3.20
CA GLU A 29 9.05 5.17 -2.46
C GLU A 29 8.59 6.30 -3.40
N THR A 30 9.21 6.39 -4.57
CA THR A 30 8.91 7.36 -5.62
C THR A 30 7.80 6.93 -6.58
N ASP A 31 7.13 5.79 -6.33
CA ASP A 31 6.06 5.31 -7.22
C ASP A 31 4.75 6.11 -7.07
N GLY A 32 4.02 6.22 -8.18
CA GLY A 32 2.71 6.83 -8.26
C GLY A 32 2.72 8.35 -8.48
N LYS A 33 1.52 8.93 -8.66
CA LYS A 33 1.31 10.34 -9.02
C LYS A 33 1.95 11.33 -8.03
N PHE A 34 1.99 10.97 -6.75
CA PHE A 34 2.58 11.77 -5.66
C PHE A 34 3.97 11.26 -5.24
N GLY A 35 4.61 10.43 -6.07
CA GLY A 35 5.81 9.70 -5.72
C GLY A 35 6.96 10.60 -5.25
N LYS A 36 7.33 11.62 -6.05
CA LYS A 36 8.41 12.54 -5.68
C LYS A 36 8.09 13.37 -4.43
N SER A 37 6.84 13.82 -4.29
CA SER A 37 6.43 14.66 -3.15
C SER A 37 6.34 13.89 -1.82
N LEU A 38 6.14 12.57 -1.87
CA LEU A 38 6.01 11.71 -0.69
C LEU A 38 7.22 10.81 -0.45
N ALA A 39 8.26 10.88 -1.29
CA ALA A 39 9.39 9.98 -1.25
C ALA A 39 10.12 10.01 0.10
N LYS A 40 10.34 11.22 0.65
CA LYS A 40 11.01 11.41 1.94
C LYS A 40 10.22 10.77 3.08
N GLN A 41 8.93 11.09 3.18
CA GLN A 41 8.03 10.57 4.22
C GLN A 41 7.91 9.03 4.14
N ARG A 42 7.82 8.47 2.93
CA ARG A 42 7.79 7.01 2.73
C ARG A 42 9.09 6.35 3.16
N ALA A 43 10.24 6.97 2.88
CA ALA A 43 11.53 6.47 3.32
C ALA A 43 11.67 6.48 4.85
N GLU A 44 11.20 7.55 5.51
CA GLU A 44 11.16 7.66 6.98
C GLU A 44 10.30 6.55 7.60
N ILE A 45 9.11 6.29 7.05
CA ILE A 45 8.23 5.20 7.51
C ILE A 45 8.91 3.83 7.36
N ILE A 46 9.54 3.55 6.22
CA ILE A 46 10.23 2.27 5.99
C ILE A 46 11.41 2.11 6.95
N SER A 47 12.13 3.20 7.24
CA SER A 47 13.20 3.20 8.24
C SER A 47 12.65 2.88 9.64
N ALA A 48 11.58 3.55 10.05
CA ALA A 48 10.94 3.31 11.35
C ALA A 48 10.44 1.87 11.49
N LEU A 49 9.79 1.33 10.45
CA LEU A 49 9.34 -0.06 10.45
C LEU A 49 10.49 -1.06 10.58
N ARG A 50 11.68 -0.76 10.04
CA ARG A 50 12.86 -1.62 10.23
C ARG A 50 13.40 -1.56 11.65
N ILE A 51 13.47 -0.36 12.23
CA ILE A 51 13.92 -0.15 13.61
C ILE A 51 13.01 -0.91 14.59
N GLU A 52 11.69 -0.86 14.35
CA GLU A 52 10.67 -1.52 15.17
C GLU A 52 10.43 -2.99 14.78
N ASN A 53 11.29 -3.60 13.96
CA ASN A 53 11.18 -4.99 13.48
C ASN A 53 9.78 -5.35 12.91
N GLY A 54 9.21 -4.46 12.12
CA GLY A 54 7.88 -4.59 11.53
C GLY A 54 6.73 -4.09 12.41
N GLY A 55 7.00 -3.64 13.65
CA GLY A 55 6.03 -3.05 14.57
C GLY A 55 5.70 -3.93 15.78
N SER A 56 5.08 -3.32 16.80
CA SER A 56 4.65 -4.00 18.03
C SER A 56 3.18 -4.41 17.99
N GLN A 57 2.77 -5.36 18.84
CA GLN A 57 1.36 -5.75 19.00
C GLN A 57 0.43 -4.56 19.28
N LYS A 58 0.87 -3.60 20.09
CA LYS A 58 0.08 -2.41 20.41
C LYS A 58 -0.10 -1.51 19.19
N LEU A 59 0.93 -1.36 18.37
CA LEU A 59 0.90 -0.54 17.16
C LEU A 59 0.07 -1.19 16.07
N LEU A 60 0.16 -2.52 15.93
CA LEU A 60 -0.49 -3.28 14.87
C LEU A 60 -1.89 -3.77 15.24
N GLY A 61 -2.26 -3.74 16.52
CA GLY A 61 -3.56 -4.20 17.02
C GLY A 61 -3.79 -5.72 16.88
N VAL A 62 -2.74 -6.50 16.60
CA VAL A 62 -2.82 -7.95 16.37
C VAL A 62 -1.84 -8.72 17.25
N SER A 63 -2.22 -9.93 17.66
CA SER A 63 -1.44 -10.79 18.56
C SER A 63 -1.14 -12.16 17.94
N GLY A 64 -0.24 -12.92 18.58
CA GLY A 64 0.06 -14.31 18.22
C GLY A 64 0.57 -14.47 16.78
N THR A 65 0.02 -15.44 16.04
CA THR A 65 0.43 -15.74 14.67
C THR A 65 0.14 -14.59 13.68
N HIS A 66 -0.86 -13.76 13.98
CA HIS A 66 -1.20 -12.58 13.18
C HIS A 66 -0.16 -11.47 13.34
N LEU A 67 0.48 -11.37 14.51
CA LEU A 67 1.58 -10.43 14.74
C LEU A 67 2.78 -10.73 13.85
N LEU A 68 3.22 -12.00 13.81
CA LEU A 68 4.34 -12.41 12.96
C LEU A 68 4.07 -12.14 11.48
N ARG A 69 2.86 -12.46 11.01
CA ARG A 69 2.45 -12.14 9.63
C ARG A 69 2.47 -10.64 9.35
N ALA A 70 1.95 -9.81 10.27
CA ALA A 70 1.92 -8.36 10.10
C ALA A 70 3.34 -7.75 10.10
N GLN A 71 4.22 -8.21 10.99
CA GLN A 71 5.63 -7.79 11.04
C GLN A 71 6.36 -8.15 9.74
N GLN A 72 6.21 -9.38 9.27
CA GLN A 72 6.80 -9.84 8.00
C GLN A 72 6.29 -9.03 6.81
N ALA A 73 4.98 -8.74 6.77
CA ALA A 73 4.40 -7.91 5.71
C ALA A 73 4.98 -6.49 5.71
N ASN A 74 5.14 -5.87 6.88
CA ASN A 74 5.73 -4.53 7.02
C ASN A 74 7.22 -4.50 6.65
N LEU A 75 7.98 -5.53 7.01
CA LEU A 75 9.40 -5.62 6.65
C LEU A 75 9.61 -5.85 5.14
N ALA A 76 8.67 -6.51 4.47
CA ALA A 76 8.74 -6.81 3.05
C ALA A 76 8.39 -5.62 2.14
N LEU A 77 8.01 -4.44 2.69
CA LEU A 77 7.48 -3.31 1.93
C LEU A 77 8.38 -2.86 0.76
N ARG A 78 9.68 -2.69 0.99
CA ARG A 78 10.60 -2.25 -0.09
C ARG A 78 10.84 -3.40 -1.06
N GLY A 79 10.49 -3.20 -2.33
CA GLY A 79 10.64 -4.22 -3.35
C GLY A 79 9.48 -5.22 -3.43
N ALA A 80 8.46 -5.10 -2.56
CA ALA A 80 7.24 -5.89 -2.66
C ALA A 80 6.56 -5.72 -4.02
N LYS A 81 5.93 -6.79 -4.52
CA LYS A 81 5.10 -6.68 -5.72
C LYS A 81 3.90 -5.78 -5.41
N LEU A 82 3.70 -4.74 -6.21
CA LEU A 82 2.59 -3.81 -6.03
C LEU A 82 1.35 -4.23 -6.81
N CYS A 83 0.20 -4.21 -6.12
CA CYS A 83 -1.11 -4.20 -6.72
C CYS A 83 -1.60 -2.74 -6.81
N PRO A 84 -1.95 -2.21 -8.01
CA PRO A 84 -2.47 -0.86 -8.14
C PRO A 84 -3.74 -0.64 -7.30
N LEU A 85 -3.84 0.52 -6.63
CA LEU A 85 -4.92 0.92 -5.70
C LEU A 85 -6.36 0.90 -6.28
N ALA A 86 -6.54 0.59 -7.57
CA ALA A 86 -7.83 0.54 -8.25
C ALA A 86 -7.96 -0.66 -9.22
N SER A 87 -7.24 -1.76 -8.98
CA SER A 87 -7.42 -2.98 -9.79
C SER A 87 -8.58 -3.81 -9.26
N ASP A 88 -9.80 -3.27 -9.42
CA ASP A 88 -10.99 -4.11 -9.49
C ASP A 88 -10.97 -4.78 -10.88
N THR A 89 -10.48 -6.02 -10.94
CA THR A 89 -10.65 -6.85 -12.13
C THR A 89 -12.13 -7.11 -12.30
N ARG A 90 -12.77 -6.24 -13.10
CA ARG A 90 -14.09 -6.40 -13.70
C ARG A 90 -14.27 -7.89 -14.03
N ARG A 91 -15.12 -8.56 -13.24
CA ARG A 91 -15.57 -9.93 -13.52
C ARG A 91 -16.21 -9.87 -14.91
N ARG A 92 -15.48 -10.28 -15.95
CA ARG A 92 -16.02 -10.53 -17.30
C ARG A 92 -17.02 -11.68 -17.16
N LEU A 93 -18.28 -11.35 -16.87
CA LEU A 93 -19.41 -12.09 -17.39
C LEU A 93 -19.50 -11.59 -18.85
N GLY A 94 -18.96 -12.30 -19.82
CA GLY A 94 -19.46 -13.60 -20.21
C GLY A 94 -20.71 -13.36 -21.05
N SER A 95 -20.54 -12.72 -22.20
CA SER A 95 -21.54 -12.67 -23.25
C SER A 95 -21.63 -14.06 -23.88
N SER A 96 -22.80 -14.68 -23.81
CA SER A 96 -23.28 -15.71 -24.73
C SER A 96 -24.75 -15.44 -25.00
#